data_AF-A0A0R2S137-F1
#
_entry.id   AF-A0A0R2S137-F1
#
_cell.length_a   1.000
_cell.length_b   1.000
_cell.length_c   1.000
_cell.angle_alpha   90.00
_cell.angle_beta   90.00
_cell.angle_gamma   90.00
#
_symmetry.space_group_name_H-M   'P 1'
#
loop_
_entity.id
_entity.type
_entity.pdbx_description
1 polymer ?
#
loop_
_entity_poly.entity_id
_entity_poly.type
_entity_poly.pdbx_seq_one_letter_code
_entity_poly.pdbx_strand_id
1 'polypeptide(L)'
;MIIFSETSFQYCSILSSIVSKIMKQRSKKIIDLLKEGQKNNEIRNDVEAEQLATIIMGGIRKTILCWKLEGFKSDLNLEGEKLWITIQKLIKK
;
A
#
# COMPACT_ATOMS: atom_id res chain seq x y z
N MET A 1 2.32 -15.71 -1.09
CA MET A 1 2.31 -15.26 -2.51
C MET A 1 0.87 -14.98 -2.95
N ILE A 2 0.28 -13.84 -2.56
CA ILE A 2 -1.12 -13.46 -2.87
C ILE A 2 -1.22 -11.94 -3.02
N ILE A 3 -0.33 -11.34 -3.82
CA ILE A 3 -0.35 -9.89 -4.09
C ILE A 3 -0.53 -9.60 -5.60
N PHE A 4 -0.25 -10.58 -6.47
CA PHE A 4 -0.29 -10.42 -7.93
C PHE A 4 -1.10 -11.49 -8.68
N SER A 5 -1.76 -12.41 -8.00
CA SER A 5 -2.66 -13.36 -8.65
C SER A 5 -4.00 -12.72 -9.01
N GLU A 6 -4.24 -11.47 -8.62
CA GLU A 6 -5.46 -10.70 -8.89
C GLU A 6 -5.77 -10.61 -10.40
N THR A 7 -4.74 -10.46 -11.25
CA THR A 7 -4.89 -10.41 -12.71
C THR A 7 -5.25 -11.78 -13.30
N SER A 8 -4.71 -12.87 -12.74
CA SER A 8 -5.06 -14.24 -13.13
C SER A 8 -6.45 -14.63 -12.66
N PHE A 9 -6.93 -14.02 -11.57
CA PHE A 9 -8.22 -14.33 -10.94
C PHE A 9 -9.35 -13.39 -11.33
N GLN A 10 -9.08 -12.35 -12.11
CA GLN A 10 -10.08 -11.40 -12.59
C GLN A 10 -11.21 -12.08 -13.38
N TYR A 11 -10.92 -13.22 -14.02
CA TYR A 11 -11.87 -13.99 -14.81
C TYR A 11 -12.70 -15.00 -13.99
N CYS A 12 -12.43 -15.15 -12.69
CA CYS A 12 -13.23 -15.97 -11.78
C CYS A 12 -13.96 -15.07 -10.78
N SER A 13 -15.27 -14.94 -10.93
CA SER A 13 -16.12 -14.05 -10.11
C SER A 13 -15.99 -14.30 -8.60
N ILE A 14 -15.92 -15.56 -8.20
CA ILE A 14 -15.77 -15.98 -6.79
C ILE A 14 -14.42 -15.49 -6.25
N LEU A 15 -13.34 -15.74 -6.98
CA LEU A 15 -11.99 -15.44 -6.51
C LEU A 15 -11.68 -13.94 -6.55
N SER A 16 -12.18 -13.23 -7.55
CA SER A 16 -12.15 -11.76 -7.63
C SER A 16 -12.85 -11.11 -6.43
N SER A 17 -14.01 -11.65 -6.00
CA SER A 17 -14.72 -11.16 -4.81
C SER A 17 -13.91 -11.36 -3.52
N ILE A 18 -13.28 -12.53 -3.36
CA ILE A 18 -12.42 -12.82 -2.19
C ILE A 18 -11.22 -11.88 -2.16
N VAL A 19 -10.55 -11.69 -3.30
CA VAL A 19 -9.42 -10.76 -3.43
C VAL A 19 -9.84 -9.34 -3.07
N SER A 20 -10.97 -8.86 -3.63
CA SER A 20 -11.52 -7.53 -3.32
C SER A 20 -11.80 -7.36 -1.82
N LYS A 21 -12.34 -8.38 -1.16
CA LYS A 21 -12.59 -8.37 0.29
C LYS A 21 -11.29 -8.22 1.09
N ILE A 22 -10.25 -8.97 0.72
CA ILE A 22 -8.92 -8.89 1.37
C ILE A 22 -8.31 -7.50 1.16
N MET A 23 -8.37 -6.96 -0.06
CA MET A 23 -7.89 -5.61 -0.35
C MET A 23 -8.61 -4.57 0.51
N LYS A 24 -9.94 -4.60 0.56
CA LYS A 24 -10.75 -3.68 1.38
C LYS A 24 -10.39 -3.75 2.86
N GLN A 25 -10.21 -4.96 3.40
CA GLN A 25 -9.80 -5.13 4.81
C GLN A 25 -8.41 -4.55 5.10
N ARG A 26 -7.45 -4.71 4.19
CA ARG A 26 -6.10 -4.16 4.34
C ARG A 26 -6.09 -2.64 4.22
N SER A 27 -6.79 -2.09 3.23
CA SER A 27 -6.93 -0.65 3.06
C SER A 27 -7.57 -0.01 4.29
N LYS A 28 -8.63 -0.61 4.84
CA LYS A 28 -9.28 -0.12 6.06
C LYS A 28 -8.31 -0.01 7.23
N LYS A 29 -7.49 -1.03 7.49
CA LYS A 29 -6.48 -0.98 8.57
C LYS A 29 -5.49 0.17 8.40
N ILE A 30 -5.01 0.41 7.18
CA ILE A 30 -4.08 1.51 6.92
C ILE A 30 -4.77 2.86 7.13
N ILE A 31 -6.00 3.01 6.65
CA ILE A 31 -6.80 4.23 6.83
C ILE A 31 -7.04 4.50 8.32
N ASP A 32 -7.40 3.48 9.09
CA ASP A 32 -7.66 3.61 10.53
C ASP A 32 -6.41 4.08 11.29
N LEU A 33 -5.22 3.54 10.95
CA LEU A 33 -3.94 3.99 11.52
C LEU A 33 -3.61 5.44 11.16
N LEU A 34 -3.86 5.84 9.90
CA LEU A 34 -3.63 7.22 9.47
C LEU A 34 -4.57 8.18 10.19
N LYS A 35 -5.85 7.83 10.36
CA LYS A 35 -6.84 8.63 11.10
C LYS A 35 -6.45 8.78 12.57
N GLU A 36 -5.94 7.72 13.19
CA GLU A 36 -5.42 7.79 14.56
C GLU A 36 -4.22 8.75 14.65
N GLY A 37 -3.24 8.63 13.74
CA GLY A 37 -2.09 9.55 13.71
C GLY A 37 -2.50 11.01 13.44
N GLN A 38 -3.51 11.24 12.61
CA GLN A 38 -4.10 12.56 12.35
C GLN A 38 -4.77 13.15 13.58
N LYS A 39 -5.56 12.33 14.29
CA LYS A 39 -6.19 12.71 15.57
C LYS A 39 -5.15 13.07 16.63
N ASN A 40 -4.01 12.38 16.65
CA ASN A 40 -2.91 12.63 17.57
C ASN A 40 -1.97 13.76 17.12
N ASN A 41 -2.25 14.42 15.97
CA ASN A 41 -1.38 15.43 15.34
C ASN A 41 0.04 14.92 14.98
N GLU A 42 0.22 13.61 14.81
CA GLU A 42 1.48 12.99 14.35
C GLU A 42 1.58 12.98 12.82
N ILE A 43 0.42 12.96 12.15
CA ILE A 43 0.27 12.98 10.70
C ILE A 43 -0.41 14.28 10.29
N ARG A 44 -0.04 14.81 9.14
CA ARG A 44 -0.63 16.02 8.56
C ARG A 44 -2.15 15.89 8.38
N ASN A 45 -2.89 16.96 8.70
CA ASN A 45 -4.36 16.99 8.67
C ASN A 45 -4.93 17.76 7.47
N ASP A 46 -4.07 18.26 6.58
CA ASP A 46 -4.43 18.97 5.35
C ASP A 46 -4.68 18.02 4.16
N VAL A 47 -4.52 16.70 4.36
CA VAL A 47 -4.78 15.65 3.36
C VAL A 47 -5.61 14.53 3.99
N GLU A 48 -6.66 14.09 3.31
CA GLU A 48 -7.51 12.99 3.76
C GLU A 48 -6.74 11.67 3.93
N ALA A 49 -7.00 10.94 5.02
CA ALA A 49 -6.35 9.66 5.33
C ALA A 49 -6.49 8.62 4.20
N GLU A 50 -7.63 8.60 3.52
CA GLU A 50 -7.93 7.74 2.38
C GLU A 50 -6.99 7.99 1.19
N GLN A 51 -6.66 9.27 0.93
CA GLN A 51 -5.74 9.65 -0.14
C GLN A 51 -4.29 9.29 0.23
N LEU A 52 -3.89 9.55 1.48
CA LEU A 52 -2.60 9.13 2.01
C LEU A 52 -2.43 7.60 1.93
N ALA A 53 -3.47 6.83 2.31
CA ALA A 53 -3.48 5.38 2.19
C ALA A 53 -3.30 4.93 0.74
N THR A 54 -3.95 5.60 -0.21
CA THR A 54 -3.84 5.28 -1.64
C THR A 54 -2.41 5.43 -2.15
N ILE A 55 -1.73 6.52 -1.79
CA ILE A 55 -0.33 6.78 -2.15
C ILE A 55 0.59 5.72 -1.54
N ILE A 56 0.43 5.42 -0.25
CA ILE A 56 1.24 4.42 0.47
C ILE A 56 1.07 3.04 -0.17
N MET A 57 -0.16 2.58 -0.34
CA MET A 57 -0.46 1.27 -0.94
C MET A 57 0.03 1.19 -2.39
N GLY A 58 -0.14 2.26 -3.17
CA GLY A 58 0.34 2.36 -4.54
C GLY A 58 1.86 2.25 -4.62
N GLY A 59 2.58 2.96 -3.75
CA GLY A 59 4.03 2.88 -3.62
C GLY A 59 4.50 1.46 -3.30
N ILE A 60 3.91 0.83 -2.28
CA ILE A 60 4.24 -0.55 -1.90
C ILE A 60 4.00 -1.51 -3.07
N ARG A 61 2.84 -1.41 -3.73
CA ARG A 61 2.50 -2.27 -4.88
C ARG A 61 3.52 -2.08 -6.01
N LYS A 62 3.87 -0.83 -6.33
CA LYS A 62 4.85 -0.50 -7.37
C LYS A 62 6.23 -1.07 -7.06
N THR A 63 6.72 -0.92 -5.83
CA THR A 63 8.02 -1.45 -5.42
C THR A 63 8.08 -2.97 -5.56
N ILE A 64 7.07 -3.70 -5.05
CA ILE A 64 7.04 -5.16 -5.15
C ILE A 64 6.90 -5.60 -6.62
N LEU A 65 6.11 -4.89 -7.42
CA LEU A 65 5.94 -5.19 -8.85
C LEU A 65 7.27 -5.04 -9.61
N CYS A 66 7.97 -3.92 -9.43
CA CYS A 66 9.27 -3.68 -10.07
C CYS A 66 10.27 -4.77 -9.67
N TRP A 67 10.40 -5.06 -8.37
CA TRP A 67 11.29 -6.10 -7.87
C TRP A 67 11.01 -7.47 -8.50
N LYS A 68 9.73 -7.84 -8.64
CA LYS A 68 9.32 -9.09 -9.30
C LYS A 68 9.65 -9.08 -10.80
N LEU A 69 9.37 -7.98 -11.51
CA LEU A 69 9.61 -7.88 -12.96
C LEU A 69 11.09 -7.90 -13.32
N GLU A 70 11.95 -7.41 -12.42
CA GLU A 70 13.41 -7.48 -12.56
C GLU A 70 13.97 -8.88 -12.29
N GLY A 71 13.13 -9.85 -11.92
CA GLY A 71 13.55 -11.20 -11.56
C GLY A 71 14.21 -11.26 -10.18
N PHE A 72 13.76 -10.43 -9.24
CA PHE A 72 14.23 -10.40 -7.85
C PHE A 72 15.71 -10.02 -7.69
N LYS A 73 16.26 -9.27 -8.66
CA LYS A 73 17.68 -8.90 -8.70
C LYS A 73 18.03 -7.70 -7.83
N SER A 74 17.10 -6.76 -7.67
CA SER A 74 17.29 -5.57 -6.83
C SER A 74 17.13 -5.90 -5.35
N ASP A 75 17.77 -5.08 -4.50
CA ASP A 75 17.61 -5.16 -3.05
C ASP A 75 16.26 -4.57 -2.65
N LEU A 76 15.32 -5.45 -2.32
CA LEU A 76 13.97 -5.07 -1.91
C LEU A 76 13.97 -4.27 -0.60
N ASN A 77 14.88 -4.57 0.32
CA ASN A 77 14.94 -3.86 1.60
C ASN A 77 15.38 -2.41 1.37
N LEU A 78 16.39 -2.22 0.53
CA LEU A 78 16.88 -0.90 0.15
C LEU A 78 15.80 -0.06 -0.56
N GLU A 79 15.07 -0.65 -1.51
CA GLU A 79 13.96 0.04 -2.18
C GLU A 79 12.77 0.30 -1.23
N GLY A 80 12.50 -0.62 -0.31
CA GLY A 80 11.49 -0.46 0.75
C GLY A 80 11.84 0.68 1.72
N GLU A 81 13.10 0.79 2.11
CA GLU A 81 13.61 1.85 2.98
C GLU A 81 13.49 3.22 2.30
N LYS A 82 13.89 3.34 1.02
CA LYS A 82 13.72 4.57 0.24
C LYS A 82 12.24 4.99 0.19
N LEU A 83 11.35 4.04 -0.06
CA LEU A 83 9.91 4.30 -0.07
C LEU A 83 9.43 4.77 1.32
N TRP A 84 9.86 4.11 2.39
CA TRP A 84 9.46 4.47 3.75
C TRP A 84 9.91 5.88 4.14
N ILE A 85 11.18 6.23 3.89
CA ILE A 85 11.72 7.58 4.12
C ILE A 85 10.91 8.62 3.34
N THR A 86 10.53 8.30 2.10
CA THR A 86 9.70 9.18 1.27
C THR A 86 8.30 9.35 1.86
N ILE A 87 7.65 8.26 2.26
CA ILE A 87 6.33 8.30 2.91
C ILE A 87 6.38 9.14 4.18
N GLN A 88 7.40 8.94 5.03
CA GLN A 88 7.57 9.74 6.25
C GLN A 88 7.62 11.24 5.95
N LYS A 89 8.34 11.66 4.91
CA LYS A 89 8.39 13.08 4.49
C LYS A 89 7.05 13.60 3.97
N LEU A 90 6.25 12.74 3.33
CA LEU A 90 4.95 13.13 2.77
C LEU A 90 3.85 13.23 3.83
N ILE A 91 3.87 12.35 4.85
CA ILE A 91 2.81 12.25 5.86
C ILE A 91 3.09 13.07 7.12
N LYS A 92 4.38 13.30 7.45
CA LYS A 92 4.74 14.14 8.59
C LYS A 92 4.41 15.60 8.31
N LYS A 93 4.04 16.30 9.37
CA LYS A 93 3.87 17.74 9.40
C LYS A 93 5.22 18.46 9.34
#